data_AF-A0A4Q3YN02-F1
#
_entry.id   AF-A0A4Q3YN02-F1
#
_cell.length_a   1.000
_cell.length_b   1.000
_cell.length_c   1.000
_cell.angle_alpha   90.00
_cell.angle_beta   90.00
_cell.angle_gamma   90.00
#
_symmetry.space_group_name_H-M   'P 1'
#
loop_
_entity.id
_entity.type
_entity.pdbx_description
1 polymer ?
#
loop_
_entity_poly.entity_id
_entity_poly.type
_entity_poly.pdbx_seq_one_letter_code
_entity_poly.pdbx_strand_id
1 'polypeptide(L)'
;MLLAACVGFAPLAISTAVVAQSSKTYVFAISEQSVSAALVRYSSMTGIDVAFDGPLPPNLRTAGFTGNLSAERALTRLLAGTGLSYRFTTATTVLLINPQPVAAAGSADGATSLQPIILQGE
;
A
#
# COMPACT_ATOMS: atom_id res chain seq x y z
N MET A 1 2.70 60.03 22.30
CA MET A 1 2.46 58.98 23.32
C MET A 1 1.39 58.06 22.76
N LEU A 2 1.51 56.75 22.53
CA LEU A 2 2.59 55.76 22.58
C LEU A 2 2.08 54.51 21.80
N LEU A 3 2.99 53.74 21.20
CA LEU A 3 2.83 52.48 20.43
C LEU A 3 1.95 51.39 21.10
N ALA A 4 1.35 50.50 20.27
CA ALA A 4 1.32 49.04 20.48
C ALA A 4 0.65 48.34 19.27
N ALA A 5 1.37 47.89 18.24
CA ALA A 5 2.17 46.66 18.15
C ALA A 5 1.33 45.38 17.98
N CYS A 6 1.40 44.88 16.74
CA CYS A 6 0.97 43.62 16.15
C CYS A 6 1.25 42.37 17.03
N VAL A 7 0.22 41.55 17.30
CA VAL A 7 0.42 40.10 17.59
C VAL A 7 -0.65 39.32 16.84
N GLY A 8 -0.32 38.93 15.60
CA GLY A 8 -1.02 37.89 14.87
C GLY A 8 -0.59 36.53 15.42
N PHE A 9 -1.51 35.82 16.07
CA PHE A 9 -1.28 34.47 16.54
C PHE A 9 -1.47 33.51 15.35
N ALA A 10 -0.40 33.23 14.61
CA ALA A 10 -0.41 32.21 13.56
C ALA A 10 -0.15 30.83 14.17
N PRO A 11 -1.03 29.83 13.98
CA PRO A 11 -0.75 28.48 14.44
C PRO A 11 0.40 27.87 13.64
N LEU A 12 1.44 27.41 14.34
CA LEU A 12 2.47 26.55 13.76
C LEU A 12 1.83 25.21 13.36
N ALA A 13 1.64 25.02 12.05
CA ALA A 13 1.34 23.71 11.49
C ALA A 13 2.60 22.82 11.59
N ILE A 14 2.58 21.87 12.52
CA ILE A 14 3.61 20.84 12.63
C ILE A 14 3.42 19.90 11.43
N SER A 15 4.18 20.13 10.37
CA SER A 15 4.24 19.22 9.23
C SER A 15 4.89 17.93 9.72
N THR A 16 4.11 16.87 9.86
CA THR A 16 4.64 15.54 10.11
C THR A 16 5.48 15.13 8.90
N ALA A 17 6.80 15.20 9.05
CA ALA A 17 7.72 14.63 8.09
C ALA A 17 7.42 13.13 8.00
N VAL A 18 6.73 12.74 6.93
CA VAL A 18 6.65 11.34 6.53
C VAL A 18 8.08 10.86 6.40
N VAL A 19 8.47 9.89 7.23
CA VAL A 19 9.78 9.23 7.15
C VAL A 19 9.82 8.56 5.78
N ALA A 20 10.41 9.25 4.81
CA ALA A 20 10.88 8.64 3.58
C ALA A 20 12.04 7.75 4.00
N GLN A 21 11.71 6.51 4.33
CA GLN A 21 12.67 5.43 4.55
C GLN A 21 13.67 5.50 3.39
N SER A 22 14.96 5.63 3.71
CA SER A 22 16.03 5.73 2.70
C SER A 22 16.12 4.43 1.93
N SER A 23 15.21 4.27 0.98
CA SER A 23 15.02 3.07 0.21
C SER A 23 15.99 3.12 -0.96
N LYS A 24 16.91 2.16 -0.97
CA LYS A 24 17.89 1.96 -2.03
C LYS A 24 17.25 2.15 -3.40
N THR A 25 17.85 3.01 -4.21
CA THR A 25 17.38 3.31 -5.56
C THR A 25 17.93 2.26 -6.52
N TYR A 26 17.07 1.76 -7.40
CA TYR A 26 17.43 0.82 -8.45
C TYR A 26 17.07 1.42 -9.82
N VAL A 27 17.86 1.08 -10.83
CA VAL A 27 17.56 1.44 -12.22
C VAL A 27 16.57 0.40 -12.75
N PHE A 28 15.34 0.80 -12.99
CA PHE A 28 14.32 -0.06 -13.58
C PHE A 28 14.14 0.26 -15.05
N ALA A 29 14.02 -0.79 -15.85
CA ALA A 29 13.58 -0.76 -17.23
C ALA A 29 12.59 -1.91 -17.44
N ILE A 30 11.32 -1.66 -17.14
CA ILE A 30 10.23 -2.65 -17.27
C ILE A 30 9.36 -2.20 -18.44
N SER A 31 9.26 -3.04 -19.47
CA SER A 31 8.34 -2.81 -20.60
C SER A 31 6.90 -3.20 -20.25
N GLU A 32 5.96 -2.87 -21.13
CA GLU A 32 4.55 -3.28 -21.01
C GLU A 32 4.45 -4.81 -21.04
N GLN A 33 4.20 -5.43 -19.89
CA GLN A 33 4.23 -6.88 -19.77
C GLN A 33 3.20 -7.40 -18.76
N SER A 34 3.01 -8.72 -18.71
CA SER A 34 2.15 -9.34 -17.71
C SER A 34 2.67 -9.02 -16.31
N VAL A 35 1.77 -8.68 -15.39
CA VAL A 35 2.12 -8.29 -14.02
C VAL A 35 2.99 -9.37 -13.36
N SER A 36 2.67 -10.65 -13.54
CA SER A 36 3.46 -11.78 -13.04
C SER A 36 4.93 -11.74 -13.51
N ALA A 37 5.17 -11.49 -14.80
CA ALA A 37 6.53 -11.41 -15.35
C ALA A 37 7.30 -10.19 -14.80
N ALA A 38 6.60 -9.08 -14.58
CA ALA A 38 7.21 -7.88 -14.02
C ALA A 38 7.57 -8.01 -12.55
N LEU A 39 6.77 -8.73 -11.78
CA LEU A 39 7.05 -9.04 -10.37
C LEU A 39 8.31 -9.91 -10.24
N VAL A 40 8.48 -10.91 -11.12
CA VAL A 40 9.71 -11.72 -11.17
C VAL A 40 10.95 -10.89 -11.50
N ARG A 41 10.84 -9.96 -12.45
CA ARG A 41 11.94 -9.03 -12.79
C ARG A 41 12.24 -8.08 -11.64
N TYR A 42 11.21 -7.57 -10.98
CA TYR A 42 11.31 -6.69 -9.83
C TYR A 42 12.01 -7.38 -8.65
N SER A 43 11.60 -8.61 -8.29
CA SER A 43 12.24 -9.37 -7.20
C SER A 43 13.69 -9.67 -7.52
N SER A 44 14.00 -10.02 -8.77
CA SER A 44 15.37 -10.27 -9.23
C SER A 44 16.28 -9.03 -9.13
N MET A 45 15.75 -7.83 -9.35
CA MET A 45 16.52 -6.58 -9.28
C MET A 45 16.68 -6.04 -7.85
N THR A 46 15.64 -6.17 -7.03
CA THR A 46 15.60 -5.58 -5.69
C THR A 46 16.00 -6.55 -4.58
N GLY A 47 15.96 -7.85 -4.84
CA GLY A 47 16.08 -8.91 -3.83
C GLY A 47 14.87 -8.99 -2.90
N ILE A 48 13.76 -8.34 -3.24
CA ILE A 48 12.54 -8.31 -2.44
C ILE A 48 11.64 -9.45 -2.88
N ASP A 49 11.28 -10.31 -1.95
CA ASP A 49 10.31 -11.37 -2.15
C ASP A 49 8.89 -10.79 -2.22
N VAL A 50 8.11 -11.21 -3.20
CA VAL A 50 6.73 -10.77 -3.35
C VAL A 50 5.81 -11.97 -3.19
N ALA A 51 5.10 -11.99 -2.07
CA ALA A 51 4.07 -12.95 -1.76
C ALA A 51 2.71 -12.47 -2.29
N PHE A 52 1.85 -13.40 -2.70
CA PHE A 52 0.51 -13.12 -3.19
C PHE A 52 -0.51 -13.94 -2.40
N ASP A 53 -1.49 -13.27 -1.81
CA ASP A 53 -2.63 -13.94 -1.17
C ASP A 53 -3.75 -14.10 -2.21
N GLY A 54 -3.70 -15.19 -2.99
CA GLY A 54 -4.73 -15.56 -3.97
C GLY A 54 -4.28 -15.55 -5.45
N PRO A 55 -5.21 -15.88 -6.36
CA PRO A 55 -4.91 -15.97 -7.78
C PRO A 55 -4.72 -14.59 -8.41
N LEU A 56 -3.59 -14.36 -9.06
CA LEU A 56 -3.37 -13.19 -9.89
C LEU A 56 -4.22 -13.31 -11.17
N PRO A 57 -5.05 -12.32 -11.52
CA PRO A 57 -5.80 -12.33 -12.76
C PRO A 57 -4.83 -12.37 -13.97
N PRO A 58 -4.98 -13.33 -14.91
CA PRO A 58 -4.01 -13.53 -16.00
C PRO A 58 -4.00 -12.39 -17.04
N ASN A 59 -5.06 -11.58 -17.06
CA ASN A 59 -5.20 -10.44 -17.97
C ASN A 59 -4.62 -9.13 -17.40
N LEU A 60 -4.04 -9.15 -16.20
CA LEU A 60 -3.42 -7.95 -15.64
C LEU A 60 -2.09 -7.65 -16.33
N ARG A 61 -2.01 -6.45 -16.90
CA ARG A 61 -0.82 -5.91 -17.54
C ARG A 61 -0.39 -4.66 -16.78
N THR A 62 0.91 -4.50 -16.64
CA THR A 62 1.50 -3.25 -16.16
C THR A 62 1.82 -2.37 -17.36
N ALA A 63 1.65 -1.06 -17.22
CA ALA A 63 1.99 -0.08 -18.27
C ALA A 63 3.51 0.03 -18.54
N GLY A 64 4.33 -0.69 -17.77
CA GLY A 64 5.78 -0.55 -17.83
C GLY A 64 6.23 0.82 -17.31
N PHE A 65 7.49 0.90 -16.89
CA PHE A 65 8.11 2.17 -16.55
C PHE A 65 9.63 2.01 -16.60
N THR A 66 10.29 3.15 -16.84
CA THR A 66 11.74 3.24 -16.82
C THR A 66 12.14 4.40 -15.93
N GLY A 67 13.18 4.19 -15.11
CA GLY A 67 13.75 5.24 -14.29
C GLY A 67 14.46 4.73 -13.04
N ASN A 68 15.16 5.64 -12.37
CA ASN A 68 15.77 5.40 -11.06
C ASN A 68 14.73 5.62 -9.96
N LEU A 69 14.24 4.53 -9.38
CA LEU A 69 13.22 4.57 -8.34
C LEU A 69 13.63 3.69 -7.17
N SER A 70 13.15 4.02 -5.98
CA SER A 70 13.21 3.09 -4.85
C SER A 70 12.28 1.90 -5.10
N ALA A 71 12.59 0.75 -4.49
CA ALA A 71 11.78 -0.47 -4.58
C ALA A 71 10.27 -0.22 -4.37
N GLU A 72 9.91 0.51 -3.32
CA GLU A 72 8.52 0.85 -3.01
C GLU A 72 7.84 1.64 -4.14
N ARG A 73 8.52 2.68 -4.63
CA ARG A 73 8.00 3.55 -5.71
C ARG A 73 7.87 2.79 -7.03
N ALA A 74 8.82 1.92 -7.31
CA ALA A 74 8.78 1.03 -8.47
C ALA A 74 7.59 0.08 -8.38
N LEU A 75 7.33 -0.52 -7.22
CA LEU A 75 6.17 -1.39 -7.02
C LEU A 75 4.84 -0.62 -7.14
N THR A 76 4.74 0.59 -6.58
CA THR A 76 3.56 1.44 -6.75
C THR A 76 3.29 1.73 -8.23
N ARG A 77 4.33 2.06 -9.00
CA ARG A 77 4.21 2.30 -10.45
C ARG A 77 3.84 1.04 -11.21
N LEU A 78 4.39 -0.10 -10.82
CA LEU A 78 4.13 -1.38 -11.44
C LEU A 78 2.66 -1.79 -11.33
N LEU A 79 2.08 -1.59 -10.15
CA LEU A 79 0.70 -1.93 -9.81
C LEU A 79 -0.29 -0.82 -10.17
N ALA A 80 0.19 0.34 -10.61
CA ALA A 80 -0.67 1.42 -11.06
C ALA A 80 -1.55 0.96 -12.24
N GLY A 81 -2.86 1.19 -12.13
CA GLY A 81 -3.84 0.76 -13.14
C GLY A 81 -4.30 -0.70 -13.02
N THR A 82 -3.70 -1.49 -12.13
CA THR A 82 -4.10 -2.89 -11.90
C THR A 82 -5.18 -3.04 -10.83
N GLY A 83 -5.37 -2.01 -10.00
CA GLY A 83 -6.25 -2.04 -8.83
C GLY A 83 -5.69 -2.82 -7.65
N LEU A 84 -4.55 -3.51 -7.78
CA LEU A 84 -3.98 -4.30 -6.69
C LEU A 84 -3.41 -3.41 -5.58
N SER A 85 -3.60 -3.83 -4.33
CA SER A 85 -2.97 -3.23 -3.16
C SER A 85 -1.75 -4.05 -2.74
N TYR A 86 -0.81 -3.43 -2.04
CA TYR A 86 0.36 -4.11 -1.50
C TYR A 86 0.66 -3.63 -0.08
N ARG A 87 1.34 -4.49 0.68
CA ARG A 87 1.79 -4.19 2.03
C ARG A 87 3.17 -4.76 2.27
N PHE A 88 4.11 -3.91 2.68
CA PHE A 88 5.42 -4.36 3.12
C PHE A 88 5.28 -5.06 4.47
N THR A 89 5.58 -6.36 4.51
CA THR A 89 5.64 -7.15 5.75
C THR A 89 7.02 -7.05 6.41
N THR A 90 8.07 -6.91 5.60
CA THR A 90 9.45 -6.68 6.05
C THR A 90 10.15 -5.72 5.08
N ALA A 91 11.42 -5.39 5.34
CA ALA A 91 12.25 -4.62 4.40
C ALA A 91 12.50 -5.34 3.06
N THR A 92 12.37 -6.67 3.02
CA THR A 92 12.64 -7.51 1.85
C THR A 92 11.48 -8.43 1.48
N THR A 93 10.29 -8.22 2.05
CA THR A 93 9.11 -9.04 1.77
C THR A 93 7.87 -8.17 1.65
N VAL A 94 7.17 -8.31 0.52
CA VAL A 94 5.93 -7.60 0.23
C VAL A 94 4.81 -8.58 0.00
N LEU A 95 3.66 -8.34 0.61
CA LEU A 95 2.42 -9.05 0.36
C LEU A 95 1.55 -8.25 -0.60
N LEU A 96 1.15 -8.84 -1.72
CA LEU A 96 0.12 -8.31 -2.60
C LEU A 96 -1.25 -8.79 -2.16
N ILE A 97 -2.18 -7.84 -2.12
CA ILE A 97 -3.56 -8.01 -1.71
C ILE A 97 -4.43 -7.67 -2.92
N ASN A 98 -5.12 -8.68 -3.44
CA ASN A 98 -6.11 -8.46 -4.48
C ASN A 98 -7.39 -7.92 -3.84
N PRO A 99 -7.89 -6.71 -4.19
CA PRO A 99 -9.13 -6.21 -3.63
C PRO A 99 -10.37 -6.88 -4.22
N GLN A 100 -10.22 -7.78 -5.21
CA GLN A 100 -11.36 -8.61 -5.61
C GLN A 100 -11.84 -9.37 -4.37
N PRO A 101 -13.11 -9.18 -3.98
CA PRO A 101 -13.62 -9.73 -2.74
C PRO A 101 -13.42 -11.23 -2.78
N VAL A 102 -12.98 -11.77 -1.64
CA VAL A 102 -13.27 -13.15 -1.25
C VAL A 102 -14.74 -13.42 -1.58
N ALA A 103 -14.98 -14.02 -2.73
CA ALA A 103 -16.23 -14.71 -2.97
C ALA A 103 -16.12 -15.99 -2.15
N ALA A 104 -16.72 -15.95 -0.96
CA ALA A 104 -17.02 -17.08 -0.10
C ALA A 104 -15.83 -17.86 0.47
N ALA A 105 -15.16 -17.29 1.47
CA ALA A 105 -14.84 -18.07 2.65
C ALA A 105 -16.02 -17.91 3.61
N GLY A 106 -17.00 -18.81 3.45
CA GLY A 106 -18.05 -19.18 4.41
C GLY A 106 -18.78 -18.05 5.12
N SER A 107 -20.10 -18.03 4.95
CA SER A 107 -21.00 -17.56 6.00
C SER A 107 -20.40 -17.87 7.38
N ALA A 108 -20.03 -16.83 8.12
CA ALA A 108 -20.09 -16.90 9.57
C ALA A 108 -21.58 -16.93 9.93
N ASP A 109 -22.21 -18.07 9.62
CA ASP A 109 -23.33 -18.58 10.38
C ASP A 109 -22.78 -18.75 11.80
N GLY A 110 -23.11 -17.79 12.66
CA GLY A 110 -22.41 -17.58 13.92
C GLY A 110 -22.01 -16.15 14.22
N ALA A 111 -22.56 -15.14 13.53
CA ALA A 111 -22.86 -13.88 14.21
C ALA A 111 -23.86 -14.15 15.35
N THR A 112 -23.36 -14.70 16.46
CA THR A 112 -23.91 -14.35 17.77
C THR A 112 -23.58 -12.88 17.95
N SER A 113 -24.37 -12.01 17.32
CA SER A 113 -24.55 -10.65 17.79
C SER A 113 -25.01 -10.79 19.24
N LEU A 114 -24.06 -10.70 20.17
CA LEU A 114 -24.39 -10.48 21.57
C LEU A 114 -25.17 -9.18 21.59
N GLN A 115 -26.50 -9.28 21.63
CA GLN A 115 -27.34 -8.15 21.89
C GLN A 115 -26.99 -7.66 23.30
N PRO A 116 -26.79 -6.36 23.50
CA PRO A 116 -26.55 -5.83 24.82
C PRO A 116 -27.71 -6.23 25.74
N ILE A 117 -27.39 -7.03 26.76
CA ILE A 117 -28.32 -7.27 27.86
C ILE A 117 -28.40 -5.97 28.66
N ILE A 118 -29.49 -5.24 28.43
CA ILE A 118 -29.93 -4.17 29.29
C ILE A 118 -30.42 -4.84 30.58
N LEU A 119 -29.61 -4.75 31.64
CA LEU A 119 -30.08 -5.03 32.98
C LEU A 119 -31.01 -3.88 33.38
N GLN A 120 -32.29 -4.04 33.05
CA GLN A 120 -33.34 -3.26 33.66
C GLN A 120 -33.99 -4.15 34.71
N GLY A 121 -33.57 -3.97 35.96
CA GLY A 121 -34.06 -4.73 37.10
C GLY A 121 -33.82 -3.96 38.38
N GLU A 122 -34.84 -3.18 38.73
CA GLU A 122 -35.31 -2.77 40.07
C GLU A 122 -34.31 -2.12 41.06
#